data_AF-A0A3D1JHU4-F1
#
_entry.id   AF-A0A3D1JHU4-F1
#
_cell.length_a   1.000
_cell.length_b   1.000
_cell.length_c   1.000
_cell.angle_alpha   90.00
_cell.angle_beta   90.00
_cell.angle_gamma   90.00
#
_symmetry.space_group_name_H-M   'P 1'
#
loop_
_entity.id
_entity.type
_entity.pdbx_description
1 polymer ?
#
loop_
_entity_poly.entity_id
_entity_poly.type
_entity_poly.pdbx_seq_one_letter_code
_entity_poly.pdbx_strand_id
1 'polypeptide(L)'
;MGWGVYFESRDFSRPLPAAGLTFRVQRLTWSEEGGPQLGEVQAVGDLPALESLVGWLRCPVTVLDDYGSPAWWGYVHAVQIFLDGVVFRATLEGMANRVAVRWADENPQMEETGQAYQHQTAWLDDLPSQRAFGVKEMIFSLGEASQAEAEAACRTHLMTRRLPQVQALPGERVGRPCAVLDLRGWFDTLRWRFWSEPRGYAGNIQSGGREASFGHSLAVQRVAQSFSSGLAGGWELSEVWVKLWKVGAPSDQVVVSLCADQNGLPGTVLASVSLSTGEIASEPGWVKVFFPEALMLTGGTMYWVVLARSGGISATQYFGVRREEDARIPSGAFKVFNGTTWVNEVAPGHLVMGVLGRQESTEQLAAVAGAAGGGQFLRGVRIRQASGVKAHLFRAGKWNALEEVCRLLQMGTAGGERLLARVNPERVLVVEKRPGPEQPTLRILPGGEVVHLNGRRLLPGENPAGRWAVLDHLVRMEGKVGAPEVVYLTRAEWRDNGVRVSWE
;
A
#
# COMPACT_ATOMS: atom_id res chain seq x y z
N MET A 1 -21.49 24.18 -24.52
CA MET A 1 -20.73 23.11 -23.86
C MET A 1 -21.68 22.42 -22.92
N GLY A 2 -22.09 21.21 -23.25
CA GLY A 2 -23.03 20.40 -22.50
C GLY A 2 -22.41 19.04 -22.24
N TRP A 3 -21.98 18.82 -21.00
CA TRP A 3 -21.49 17.52 -20.58
C TRP A 3 -22.60 16.46 -20.65
N GLY A 4 -22.32 15.32 -21.27
CA GLY A 4 -23.14 14.12 -21.13
C GLY A 4 -22.80 13.40 -19.84
N VAL A 5 -23.79 12.83 -19.16
CA VAL A 5 -23.56 11.99 -17.96
C VAL A 5 -24.24 10.64 -18.16
N TYR A 6 -23.48 9.57 -17.98
CA TYR A 6 -23.92 8.20 -18.16
C TYR A 6 -23.67 7.40 -16.89
N PHE A 7 -24.65 6.60 -16.47
CA PHE A 7 -24.60 5.77 -15.27
C PHE A 7 -24.87 4.31 -15.62
N GLU A 8 -24.24 3.40 -14.88
CA GLU A 8 -24.44 1.97 -15.01
C GLU A 8 -24.90 1.35 -13.68
N SER A 9 -25.43 0.13 -13.73
CA SER A 9 -25.67 -0.66 -12.54
C SER A 9 -24.36 -0.96 -11.81
N ARG A 10 -24.44 -1.20 -10.50
CA ARG A 10 -23.27 -1.49 -9.65
C ARG A 10 -22.37 -2.62 -10.18
N ASP A 11 -22.96 -3.62 -10.80
CA ASP A 11 -22.27 -4.77 -11.42
C ASP A 11 -21.73 -4.49 -12.83
N PHE A 12 -21.84 -3.25 -13.32
CA PHE A 12 -21.40 -2.79 -14.64
C PHE A 12 -22.10 -3.48 -15.83
N SER A 13 -23.26 -4.10 -15.61
CA SER A 13 -23.92 -4.95 -16.62
C SER A 13 -24.93 -4.20 -17.49
N ARG A 14 -25.51 -3.10 -17.00
CA ARG A 14 -26.55 -2.37 -17.73
C ARG A 14 -26.53 -0.86 -17.46
N PRO A 15 -26.96 -0.03 -18.43
CA PRO A 15 -27.22 1.39 -18.19
C PRO A 15 -28.34 1.59 -17.16
N LEU A 16 -28.25 2.67 -16.38
CA LEU A 16 -29.35 3.15 -15.54
C LEU A 16 -30.13 4.25 -16.28
N PRO A 17 -31.46 4.13 -16.44
CA PRO A 17 -32.24 5.12 -17.15
C PRO A 17 -32.38 6.41 -16.33
N ALA A 18 -32.23 7.56 -16.97
CA ALA A 18 -32.45 8.89 -16.39
C ALA A 18 -33.96 9.27 -16.34
N ALA A 19 -34.86 8.31 -16.09
CA ALA A 19 -36.30 8.54 -16.19
C ALA A 19 -36.75 9.65 -15.21
N GLY A 20 -37.20 10.78 -15.76
CA GLY A 20 -37.60 11.95 -14.96
C GLY A 20 -36.45 12.78 -14.38
N LEU A 21 -35.19 12.50 -14.74
CA LEU A 21 -34.02 13.18 -14.21
C LEU A 21 -33.27 13.92 -15.32
N THR A 22 -32.90 15.17 -15.04
CA THR A 22 -31.96 15.95 -15.86
C THR A 22 -30.69 16.19 -15.06
N PHE A 23 -29.55 15.84 -15.64
CA PHE A 23 -28.24 15.99 -15.01
C PHE A 23 -27.49 17.20 -15.55
N ARG A 24 -26.82 17.93 -14.66
CA ARG A 24 -25.91 19.03 -14.99
C ARG A 24 -24.62 18.88 -14.21
N VAL A 25 -23.51 18.71 -14.91
CA VAL A 25 -22.18 18.68 -14.30
C VAL A 25 -21.85 20.08 -13.78
N GLN A 26 -21.50 20.17 -12.50
CA GLN A 26 -21.15 21.43 -11.83
C GLN A 26 -19.64 21.59 -11.69
N ARG A 27 -18.94 20.48 -11.39
CA ARG A 27 -17.51 20.48 -11.10
C ARG A 27 -16.88 19.15 -11.45
N LEU A 28 -15.68 19.17 -12.00
CA LEU A 28 -14.85 17.98 -12.20
C LEU A 28 -13.42 18.31 -11.80
N THR A 29 -12.75 17.41 -11.08
CA THR A 29 -11.32 17.56 -10.76
C THR A 29 -10.54 16.32 -11.18
N TRP A 30 -9.29 16.56 -11.58
CA TRP A 30 -8.30 15.56 -11.92
C TRP A 30 -7.02 15.80 -11.14
N SER A 31 -6.28 14.73 -10.90
CA SER A 31 -4.98 14.71 -10.22
C SER A 31 -3.96 13.97 -11.09
N GLU A 32 -2.68 14.30 -10.94
CA GLU A 32 -1.60 13.59 -11.63
C GLU A 32 -1.63 12.09 -11.28
N GLU A 33 -1.84 11.75 -9.99
CA GLU A 33 -2.17 10.41 -9.54
C GLU A 33 -3.68 10.14 -9.61
N GLY A 34 -4.02 8.95 -10.09
CA GLY A 34 -5.39 8.44 -10.19
C GLY A 34 -6.15 8.94 -11.41
N GLY A 35 -5.85 10.14 -11.91
CA GLY A 35 -6.60 10.79 -12.99
C GLY A 35 -7.85 11.47 -12.42
N PRO A 36 -9.08 11.11 -12.84
CA PRO A 36 -10.31 11.62 -12.22
C PRO A 36 -10.28 11.50 -10.70
N GLN A 37 -10.58 12.59 -9.98
CA GLN A 37 -10.48 12.65 -8.52
C GLN A 37 -11.86 12.87 -7.88
N LEU A 38 -12.46 14.04 -8.12
CA LEU A 38 -13.78 14.42 -7.61
C LEU A 38 -14.67 14.86 -8.77
N GLY A 39 -15.99 14.70 -8.61
CA GLY A 39 -16.97 15.28 -9.50
C GLY A 39 -18.24 15.64 -8.74
N GLU A 40 -18.96 16.65 -9.21
CA GLU A 40 -20.23 17.09 -8.67
C GLU A 40 -21.23 17.21 -9.82
N VAL A 41 -22.34 16.48 -9.72
CA VAL A 41 -23.41 16.49 -10.72
C VAL A 41 -24.72 16.81 -10.03
N GLN A 42 -25.35 17.90 -10.46
CA GLN A 42 -26.70 18.25 -10.03
C GLN A 42 -27.72 17.43 -10.82
N ALA A 43 -28.74 16.95 -10.13
CA ALA A 43 -29.90 16.30 -10.70
C ALA A 43 -31.17 17.10 -10.36
N VAL A 44 -32.04 17.28 -11.34
CA VAL A 44 -33.36 17.90 -11.17
C VAL A 44 -34.39 16.93 -11.70
N GLY A 45 -35.49 16.76 -10.97
CA GLY A 45 -36.58 15.84 -11.30
C GLY A 45 -37.71 15.96 -10.28
N ASP A 46 -38.69 15.06 -10.38
CA ASP A 46 -39.68 14.91 -9.32
C ASP A 46 -39.07 14.23 -8.08
N LEU A 47 -39.73 14.36 -6.93
CA LEU A 47 -39.22 13.83 -5.67
C LEU A 47 -38.96 12.31 -5.71
N PRO A 48 -39.87 11.46 -6.23
CA PRO A 48 -39.63 10.02 -6.32
C PRO A 48 -38.39 9.68 -7.18
N ALA A 49 -38.17 10.37 -8.30
CA ALA A 49 -36.96 10.16 -9.11
C ALA A 49 -35.69 10.57 -8.35
N LEU A 50 -35.73 11.68 -7.61
CA LEU A 50 -34.60 12.12 -6.78
C LEU A 50 -34.31 11.13 -5.63
N GLU A 51 -35.34 10.60 -4.96
CA GLU A 51 -35.18 9.59 -3.90
C GLU A 51 -34.55 8.29 -4.43
N SER A 52 -34.86 7.90 -5.67
CA SER A 52 -34.27 6.72 -6.30
C SER A 52 -32.74 6.78 -6.44
N LEU A 53 -32.16 7.99 -6.46
CA LEU A 53 -30.70 8.20 -6.57
C LEU A 53 -29.94 7.65 -5.36
N VAL A 54 -30.57 7.54 -4.18
CA VAL A 54 -29.94 6.87 -3.02
C VAL A 54 -29.55 5.42 -3.38
N GLY A 55 -30.38 4.78 -4.19
CA GLY A 55 -30.13 3.45 -4.74
C GLY A 55 -28.95 3.40 -5.73
N TRP A 56 -28.34 4.53 -6.10
CA TRP A 56 -27.24 4.62 -7.06
C TRP A 56 -25.86 4.73 -6.40
N LEU A 57 -25.75 4.73 -5.07
CA LEU A 57 -24.45 4.69 -4.40
C LEU A 57 -23.59 3.52 -4.92
N ARG A 58 -22.32 3.78 -5.25
CA ARG A 58 -21.36 2.87 -5.92
C ARG A 58 -21.65 2.60 -7.41
N CYS A 59 -22.74 3.09 -7.97
CA CYS A 59 -22.97 2.96 -9.41
C CYS A 59 -21.87 3.69 -10.19
N PRO A 60 -21.33 3.07 -11.26
CA PRO A 60 -20.39 3.71 -12.17
C PRO A 60 -20.99 4.94 -12.81
N VAL A 61 -20.15 5.94 -13.03
CA VAL A 61 -20.49 7.14 -13.78
C VAL A 61 -19.37 7.45 -14.77
N THR A 62 -19.76 7.86 -15.97
CA THR A 62 -18.88 8.44 -16.98
C THR A 62 -19.46 9.77 -17.44
N VAL A 63 -18.63 10.81 -17.41
CA VAL A 63 -18.94 12.11 -17.99
C VAL A 63 -18.30 12.19 -19.37
N LEU A 64 -19.10 12.57 -20.36
CA LEU A 64 -18.73 12.66 -21.76
C LEU A 64 -18.63 14.14 -22.17
N ASP A 65 -17.63 14.47 -22.96
CA ASP A 65 -17.52 15.80 -23.58
C ASP A 65 -18.56 16.02 -24.71
N ASP A 66 -18.53 17.20 -25.31
CA ASP A 66 -19.43 17.59 -26.42
C ASP A 66 -19.32 16.67 -27.65
N TYR A 67 -18.26 15.87 -27.77
CA TYR A 67 -18.02 14.92 -28.85
C TYR A 67 -18.34 13.47 -28.46
N GLY A 68 -18.88 13.24 -27.26
CA GLY A 68 -19.20 11.91 -26.75
C GLY A 68 -18.00 11.12 -26.23
N SER A 69 -16.83 11.76 -26.07
CA SER A 69 -15.62 11.11 -25.56
C SER A 69 -15.57 11.12 -24.02
N PRO A 70 -15.12 10.04 -23.35
CA PRO A 70 -14.97 10.03 -21.90
C PRO A 70 -13.98 11.08 -21.39
N ALA A 71 -14.48 12.00 -20.57
CA ALA A 71 -13.71 13.08 -19.97
C ALA A 71 -13.39 12.82 -18.48
N TRP A 72 -14.31 12.16 -17.78
CA TRP A 72 -14.19 11.85 -16.36
C TRP A 72 -14.94 10.55 -16.05
N TRP A 73 -14.39 9.72 -15.18
CA TRP A 73 -14.98 8.42 -14.84
C TRP A 73 -14.74 8.07 -13.37
N GLY A 74 -15.73 7.41 -12.77
CA GLY A 74 -15.71 7.09 -11.35
C GLY A 74 -16.99 6.41 -10.91
N TYR A 75 -17.39 6.66 -9.66
CA TYR A 75 -18.61 6.15 -9.07
C TYR A 75 -19.32 7.20 -8.23
N VAL A 76 -20.62 6.99 -8.00
CA VAL A 76 -21.42 7.81 -7.08
C VAL A 76 -21.04 7.47 -5.65
N HIS A 77 -20.40 8.40 -4.95
CA HIS A 77 -19.93 8.21 -3.57
C HIS A 77 -20.96 8.69 -2.53
N ALA A 78 -21.66 9.78 -2.82
CA ALA A 78 -22.76 10.28 -1.99
C ALA A 78 -23.86 10.92 -2.83
N VAL A 79 -25.05 10.97 -2.27
CA VAL A 79 -26.23 11.64 -2.82
C VAL A 79 -26.79 12.57 -1.76
N GLN A 80 -27.01 13.82 -2.12
CA GLN A 80 -27.60 14.85 -1.27
C GLN A 80 -28.90 15.30 -1.91
N ILE A 81 -30.04 15.14 -1.23
CA ILE A 81 -31.36 15.57 -1.69
C ILE A 81 -31.79 16.77 -0.86
N PHE A 82 -32.03 17.90 -1.53
CA PHE A 82 -32.41 19.17 -0.91
C PHE A 82 -33.93 19.30 -0.93
N LEU A 83 -34.55 19.33 0.24
CA LEU A 83 -36.00 19.45 0.45
C LEU A 83 -36.26 20.57 1.46
N ASP A 84 -36.83 21.68 0.99
CA ASP A 84 -37.23 22.87 1.77
C ASP A 84 -36.77 22.92 3.24
N GLY A 85 -35.53 23.36 3.48
CA GLY A 85 -34.97 23.52 4.83
C GLY A 85 -34.24 22.29 5.41
N VAL A 86 -34.22 21.16 4.69
CA VAL A 86 -33.54 19.92 5.08
C VAL A 86 -32.72 19.36 3.91
N VAL A 87 -31.57 18.77 4.21
CA VAL A 87 -30.75 18.01 3.26
C VAL A 87 -30.63 16.56 3.72
N PHE A 88 -31.11 15.62 2.91
CA PHE A 88 -30.89 14.20 3.14
C PHE A 88 -29.61 13.75 2.44
N ARG A 89 -28.61 13.32 3.21
CA ARG A 89 -27.34 12.84 2.69
C ARG A 89 -27.20 11.34 2.89
N ALA A 90 -27.17 10.59 1.78
CA ALA A 90 -26.80 9.18 1.77
C ALA A 90 -25.35 9.03 1.26
N THR A 91 -24.49 8.30 1.98
CA THR A 91 -23.06 8.26 1.65
C THR A 91 -22.41 6.90 1.93
N LEU A 92 -21.37 6.58 1.13
CA LEU A 92 -20.45 5.49 1.38
C LEU A 92 -19.35 5.85 2.40
N GLU A 93 -19.27 7.12 2.81
CA GLU A 93 -18.34 7.57 3.85
C GLU A 93 -18.68 6.92 5.20
N GLY A 94 -17.67 6.44 5.91
CA GLY A 94 -17.85 5.72 7.17
C GLY A 94 -18.48 4.31 7.07
N MET A 95 -18.89 3.87 5.88
CA MET A 95 -19.39 2.51 5.66
C MET A 95 -18.25 1.49 5.75
N ALA A 96 -18.47 0.39 6.48
CA ALA A 96 -17.56 -0.75 6.60
C ALA A 96 -18.36 -2.04 6.70
N ASN A 97 -18.10 -2.99 5.81
CA ASN A 97 -18.76 -4.31 5.74
C ASN A 97 -17.77 -5.47 5.94
N ARG A 98 -16.54 -5.14 6.33
CA ARG A 98 -15.53 -6.05 6.84
C ARG A 98 -14.80 -5.34 7.97
N VAL A 99 -14.92 -5.82 9.20
CA VAL A 99 -14.44 -5.09 10.39
C VAL A 99 -13.53 -5.97 11.24
N ALA A 100 -12.48 -5.37 11.80
CA ALA A 100 -11.69 -5.95 12.87
C ALA A 100 -11.46 -4.90 13.96
N VAL A 101 -11.17 -5.34 15.19
CA VAL A 101 -10.86 -4.46 16.32
C VAL A 101 -9.48 -4.83 16.86
N ARG A 102 -8.65 -3.82 17.11
CA ARG A 102 -7.39 -3.94 17.83
C ARG A 102 -7.57 -3.54 19.29
N TRP A 103 -6.97 -4.30 20.20
CA TRP A 103 -7.01 -4.02 21.62
C TRP A 103 -5.66 -4.35 22.26
N ALA A 104 -5.47 -3.86 23.48
CA ALA A 104 -4.38 -4.25 24.35
C ALA A 104 -4.91 -5.05 25.54
N ASP A 105 -4.26 -6.17 25.87
CA ASP A 105 -4.57 -6.89 27.10
C ASP A 105 -3.94 -6.15 28.30
N GLU A 106 -4.67 -6.05 29.42
CA GLU A 106 -4.09 -5.67 30.71
C GLU A 106 -3.21 -6.83 31.21
N ASN A 107 -1.88 -6.67 31.20
CA ASN A 107 -0.98 -7.62 31.86
C ASN A 107 -0.34 -6.97 33.10
N PRO A 108 -0.54 -7.52 34.32
CA PRO A 108 0.09 -7.03 35.55
C PRO A 108 1.63 -7.00 35.51
N GLN A 109 2.29 -7.77 34.63
CA GLN A 109 3.75 -7.73 34.43
C GLN A 109 4.23 -6.51 33.61
N MET A 110 3.34 -5.61 33.18
CA MET A 110 3.66 -4.47 32.32
C MET A 110 4.34 -3.30 33.03
N GLU A 111 4.23 -3.16 34.37
CA GLU A 111 4.91 -2.07 35.09
C GLU A 111 6.43 -2.09 34.91
N GLU A 112 7.02 -3.27 34.67
CA GLU A 112 8.48 -3.43 34.52
C GLU A 112 8.98 -3.26 33.07
N THR A 113 8.12 -3.41 32.06
CA THR A 113 8.54 -3.45 30.64
C THR A 113 7.93 -2.34 29.77
N GLY A 114 6.84 -1.70 30.21
CA GLY A 114 6.19 -0.60 29.49
C GLY A 114 5.61 -0.97 28.11
N GLN A 115 5.38 -2.26 27.84
CA GLN A 115 4.91 -2.75 26.53
C GLN A 115 3.55 -3.43 26.62
N ALA A 116 2.56 -2.83 25.96
CA ALA A 116 1.25 -3.44 25.76
C ALA A 116 1.27 -4.45 24.61
N TYR A 117 0.75 -5.67 24.82
CA TYR A 117 0.51 -6.61 23.72
C TYR A 117 -0.61 -6.08 22.84
N GLN A 118 -0.35 -5.92 21.54
CA GLN A 118 -1.36 -5.48 20.59
C GLN A 118 -2.00 -6.71 19.93
N HIS A 119 -3.28 -6.89 20.17
CA HIS A 119 -4.09 -7.97 19.60
C HIS A 119 -5.04 -7.43 18.53
N GLN A 120 -5.55 -8.32 17.69
CA GLN A 120 -6.56 -7.99 16.69
C GLN A 120 -7.56 -9.14 16.57
N THR A 121 -8.85 -8.82 16.44
CA THR A 121 -9.87 -9.83 16.23
C THR A 121 -9.70 -10.44 14.85
N ALA A 122 -10.27 -11.62 14.63
CA ALA A 122 -10.55 -12.05 13.27
C ALA A 122 -11.43 -10.99 12.56
N TRP A 123 -11.31 -10.93 11.23
CA TRP A 123 -12.20 -10.12 10.42
C TRP A 123 -13.62 -10.68 10.48
N LEU A 124 -14.60 -9.79 10.67
CA LEU A 124 -16.02 -10.11 10.59
C LEU A 124 -16.62 -9.51 9.31
N ASP A 125 -17.28 -10.34 8.51
CA ASP A 125 -17.77 -10.01 7.17
C ASP A 125 -19.31 -9.90 7.13
N ASP A 126 -19.83 -8.91 6.39
CA ASP A 126 -21.24 -8.87 5.93
C ASP A 126 -21.28 -9.13 4.41
N LEU A 127 -21.36 -10.42 4.04
CA LEU A 127 -21.31 -10.86 2.64
C LEU A 127 -22.41 -10.24 1.75
N PRO A 128 -23.67 -10.06 2.20
CA PRO A 128 -24.69 -9.38 1.40
C PRO A 128 -24.32 -7.93 1.06
N SER A 129 -23.84 -7.16 2.04
CA SER A 129 -23.35 -5.81 1.80
C SER A 129 -22.14 -5.78 0.87
N GLN A 130 -21.18 -6.70 1.06
CA GLN A 130 -20.01 -6.81 0.19
C GLN A 130 -20.39 -7.10 -1.26
N ARG A 131 -21.39 -7.96 -1.52
CA ARG A 131 -21.89 -8.22 -2.88
C ARG A 131 -22.51 -6.97 -3.51
N ALA A 132 -23.22 -6.15 -2.72
CA ALA A 132 -23.84 -4.94 -3.22
C ALA A 132 -22.82 -3.82 -3.50
N PHE A 133 -21.97 -3.51 -2.54
CA PHE A 133 -21.12 -2.32 -2.56
C PHE A 133 -19.64 -2.60 -2.82
N GLY A 134 -19.20 -3.86 -2.71
CA GLY A 134 -17.79 -4.25 -2.61
C GLY A 134 -17.28 -4.23 -1.16
N VAL A 135 -16.07 -4.73 -0.97
CA VAL A 135 -15.44 -4.87 0.35
C VAL A 135 -14.88 -3.53 0.81
N LYS A 136 -15.38 -3.02 1.94
CA LYS A 136 -14.86 -1.85 2.67
C LYS A 136 -14.42 -2.29 4.06
N GLU A 137 -13.12 -2.27 4.28
CA GLU A 137 -12.46 -2.70 5.50
C GLU A 137 -12.25 -1.52 6.46
N MET A 138 -12.46 -1.77 7.76
CA MET A 138 -12.10 -0.82 8.81
C MET A 138 -11.57 -1.57 10.03
N ILE A 139 -10.46 -1.08 10.57
CA ILE A 139 -9.88 -1.57 11.82
C ILE A 139 -10.10 -0.50 12.88
N PHE A 140 -10.84 -0.82 13.93
CA PHE A 140 -11.04 0.07 15.08
C PHE A 140 -10.02 -0.26 16.17
N SER A 141 -9.81 0.66 17.11
CA SER A 141 -9.03 0.42 18.32
C SER A 141 -9.94 0.59 19.54
N LEU A 142 -9.88 -0.35 20.47
CA LEU A 142 -10.68 -0.35 21.70
C LEU A 142 -9.87 0.08 22.94
N GLY A 143 -8.55 0.31 22.80
CA GLY A 143 -7.66 0.54 23.94
C GLY A 143 -7.44 -0.75 24.73
N GLU A 144 -7.34 -0.62 26.05
CA GLU A 144 -7.28 -1.76 26.98
C GLU A 144 -8.64 -2.44 27.09
N ALA A 145 -8.69 -3.73 26.78
CA ALA A 145 -9.92 -4.53 26.81
C ALA A 145 -9.59 -6.02 26.85
N SER A 146 -10.58 -6.84 27.18
CA SER A 146 -10.53 -8.28 26.96
C SER A 146 -10.86 -8.65 25.51
N GLN A 147 -10.43 -9.85 25.08
CA GLN A 147 -10.82 -10.40 23.78
C GLN A 147 -12.36 -10.42 23.57
N ALA A 148 -13.13 -10.78 24.60
CA ALA A 148 -14.58 -10.86 24.50
C ALA A 148 -15.23 -9.48 24.25
N GLU A 149 -14.69 -8.44 24.89
CA GLU A 149 -15.13 -7.05 24.67
C GLU A 149 -14.76 -6.56 23.27
N ALA A 150 -13.54 -6.88 22.79
CA ALA A 150 -13.12 -6.55 21.43
C ALA A 150 -14.01 -7.23 20.37
N GLU A 151 -14.36 -8.51 20.55
CA GLU A 151 -15.27 -9.24 19.67
C GLU A 151 -16.71 -8.70 19.74
N ALA A 152 -17.17 -8.23 20.90
CA ALA A 152 -18.46 -7.56 21.04
C ALA A 152 -18.48 -6.19 20.33
N ALA A 153 -17.44 -5.38 20.50
CA ALA A 153 -17.27 -4.12 19.80
C ALA A 153 -17.22 -4.33 18.28
N CYS A 154 -16.50 -5.34 17.81
CA CYS A 154 -16.42 -5.70 16.39
C CYS A 154 -17.79 -5.96 15.78
N ARG A 155 -18.65 -6.74 16.46
CA ARG A 155 -20.03 -7.01 16.04
C ARG A 155 -20.87 -5.74 15.97
N THR A 156 -20.78 -4.88 16.99
CA THR A 156 -21.50 -3.59 17.04
C THR A 156 -21.07 -2.67 15.90
N HIS A 157 -19.77 -2.55 15.64
CA HIS A 157 -19.25 -1.75 14.54
C HIS A 157 -19.73 -2.25 13.18
N LEU A 158 -19.72 -3.58 12.94
CA LEU A 158 -20.22 -4.14 11.69
C LEU A 158 -21.71 -3.84 11.52
N MET A 159 -22.55 -4.13 12.53
CA MET A 159 -24.01 -3.95 12.42
C MET A 159 -24.41 -2.49 12.16
N THR A 160 -23.67 -1.54 12.72
CA THR A 160 -23.94 -0.10 12.55
C THR A 160 -23.42 0.48 11.24
N ARG A 161 -22.39 -0.12 10.62
CA ARG A 161 -21.68 0.46 9.45
C ARG A 161 -21.76 -0.37 8.18
N ARG A 162 -22.33 -1.56 8.23
CA ARG A 162 -22.43 -2.47 7.06
C ARG A 162 -23.23 -1.91 5.90
N LEU A 163 -24.04 -0.87 6.08
CA LEU A 163 -24.82 -0.23 5.02
C LEU A 163 -24.44 1.26 4.90
N PRO A 164 -24.68 1.88 3.72
CA PRO A 164 -24.51 3.31 3.55
C PRO A 164 -25.29 4.10 4.60
N GLN A 165 -24.67 5.16 5.12
CA GLN A 165 -25.26 5.97 6.17
C GLN A 165 -26.16 7.03 5.55
N VAL A 166 -27.35 7.23 6.13
CA VAL A 166 -28.29 8.28 5.75
C VAL A 166 -28.45 9.24 6.91
N GLN A 167 -28.28 10.53 6.66
CA GLN A 167 -28.39 11.58 7.66
C GLN A 167 -29.29 12.71 7.15
N ALA A 168 -30.09 13.28 8.03
CA ALA A 168 -30.83 14.52 7.78
C ALA A 168 -30.04 15.68 8.39
N LEU A 169 -29.70 16.68 7.58
CA LEU A 169 -28.95 17.86 7.96
C LEU A 169 -29.82 19.11 7.78
N PRO A 170 -29.64 20.17 8.59
CA PRO A 170 -30.26 21.47 8.31
C PRO A 170 -29.84 21.98 6.93
N GLY A 171 -30.80 22.49 6.17
CA GLY A 171 -30.59 23.01 4.82
C GLY A 171 -31.17 24.40 4.62
N GLU A 172 -30.82 25.03 3.50
CA GLU A 172 -31.50 26.24 3.05
C GLU A 172 -32.85 25.90 2.42
N ARG A 173 -33.77 26.87 2.43
CA ARG A 173 -35.03 26.74 1.69
C ARG A 173 -34.73 26.78 0.20
N VAL A 174 -35.14 25.73 -0.50
CA VAL A 174 -34.98 25.61 -1.96
C VAL A 174 -36.34 25.74 -2.64
N GLY A 175 -36.42 26.54 -3.70
CA GLY A 175 -37.69 26.77 -4.42
C GLY A 175 -38.24 25.53 -5.13
N ARG A 176 -37.39 24.55 -5.45
CA ARG A 176 -37.76 23.23 -5.96
C ARG A 176 -36.78 22.17 -5.45
N PRO A 177 -37.24 20.94 -5.18
CA PRO A 177 -36.35 19.82 -4.87
C PRO A 177 -35.28 19.62 -5.94
N CYS A 178 -34.04 19.39 -5.51
CA CYS A 178 -32.96 18.95 -6.38
C CYS A 178 -32.02 18.01 -5.61
N ALA A 179 -31.16 17.31 -6.33
CA ALA A 179 -30.12 16.50 -5.73
C ALA A 179 -28.74 16.86 -6.26
N VAL A 180 -27.71 16.59 -5.47
CA VAL A 180 -26.30 16.65 -5.86
C VAL A 180 -25.67 15.29 -5.64
N LEU A 181 -25.03 14.77 -6.68
CA LEU A 181 -24.25 13.54 -6.66
C LEU A 181 -22.78 13.90 -6.46
N ASP A 182 -22.21 13.47 -5.34
CA ASP A 182 -20.78 13.54 -5.10
C ASP A 182 -20.12 12.32 -5.72
N LEU A 183 -19.23 12.54 -6.69
CA LEU A 183 -18.54 11.50 -7.44
C LEU A 183 -17.09 11.38 -6.98
N ARG A 184 -16.55 10.16 -7.05
CA ARG A 184 -15.14 9.86 -6.78
C ARG A 184 -14.56 9.04 -7.92
N GLY A 185 -13.32 9.32 -8.31
CA GLY A 185 -12.61 8.51 -9.29
C GLY A 185 -12.30 7.10 -8.77
N TRP A 186 -12.17 6.13 -9.67
CA TRP A 186 -11.94 4.72 -9.29
C TRP A 186 -10.65 4.49 -8.49
N PHE A 187 -9.65 5.34 -8.64
CA PHE A 187 -8.41 5.25 -7.86
C PHE A 187 -8.66 5.38 -6.34
N ASP A 188 -9.70 6.12 -5.93
CA ASP A 188 -10.09 6.25 -4.52
C ASP A 188 -10.43 4.89 -3.90
N THR A 189 -11.02 3.97 -4.68
CA THR A 189 -11.47 2.67 -4.17
C THR A 189 -10.33 1.76 -3.69
N LEU A 190 -9.08 2.02 -4.10
CA LEU A 190 -7.92 1.30 -3.58
C LEU A 190 -7.78 1.44 -2.06
N ARG A 191 -8.30 2.52 -1.45
CA ARG A 191 -8.22 2.68 0.02
C ARG A 191 -9.21 1.82 0.78
N TRP A 192 -10.14 1.16 0.09
CA TRP A 192 -11.22 0.43 0.74
C TRP A 192 -10.75 -0.88 1.38
N ARG A 193 -9.55 -1.35 1.05
CA ARG A 193 -8.98 -2.59 1.59
C ARG A 193 -7.56 -2.35 2.11
N PHE A 194 -7.24 -3.01 3.22
CA PHE A 194 -5.88 -3.14 3.72
C PHE A 194 -5.09 -4.09 2.83
N TRP A 195 -3.77 -3.84 2.74
CA TRP A 195 -2.87 -4.72 2.02
C TRP A 195 -1.86 -5.37 2.97
N SER A 196 -1.90 -6.69 3.04
CA SER A 196 -0.88 -7.51 3.67
C SER A 196 -0.23 -8.43 2.65
N GLU A 197 1.05 -8.65 2.84
CA GLU A 197 1.85 -9.56 2.04
C GLU A 197 2.71 -10.35 3.03
N PRO A 198 2.31 -11.59 3.37
CA PRO A 198 3.04 -12.40 4.34
C PRO A 198 4.36 -12.95 3.78
N ARG A 199 4.55 -12.96 2.45
CA ARG A 199 5.81 -13.45 1.84
C ARG A 199 6.96 -12.49 2.11
N GLY A 200 8.19 -12.99 1.95
CA GLY A 200 9.40 -12.19 2.09
C GLY A 200 9.76 -11.83 3.53
N TYR A 201 9.24 -12.56 4.51
CA TYR A 201 9.72 -12.49 5.89
C TYR A 201 9.67 -13.87 6.54
N ALA A 202 10.78 -14.25 7.19
CA ALA A 202 10.84 -15.41 8.08
C ALA A 202 11.70 -15.08 9.30
N GLY A 203 11.15 -15.15 10.51
CA GLY A 203 11.89 -14.85 11.73
C GLY A 203 11.03 -14.39 12.90
N ASN A 204 11.69 -14.00 13.98
CA ASN A 204 11.13 -13.69 15.30
C ASN A 204 11.77 -12.44 15.92
N ILE A 205 11.97 -11.37 15.13
CA ILE A 205 12.68 -10.15 15.55
C ILE A 205 12.08 -9.42 16.78
N GLN A 206 10.88 -9.80 17.21
CA GLN A 206 10.20 -9.22 18.38
C GLN A 206 10.66 -9.84 19.71
N SER A 207 11.43 -10.94 19.68
CA SER A 207 11.90 -11.61 20.90
C SER A 207 13.12 -10.90 21.52
N GLY A 208 13.15 -10.85 22.86
CA GLY A 208 14.32 -10.42 23.63
C GLY A 208 15.45 -11.45 23.63
N GLY A 209 15.11 -12.74 23.76
CA GLY A 209 16.01 -13.89 23.81
C GLY A 209 17.01 -13.88 24.97
N ARG A 210 17.68 -15.02 25.19
CA ARG A 210 18.85 -15.20 26.04
C ARG A 210 20.13 -15.24 25.21
N GLU A 211 21.28 -15.14 25.86
CA GLU A 211 22.57 -15.15 25.20
C GLU A 211 23.04 -16.57 24.87
N ALA A 212 23.54 -16.75 23.65
CA ALA A 212 24.27 -17.92 23.20
C ALA A 212 25.57 -17.47 22.51
N SER A 213 26.53 -18.36 22.33
CA SER A 213 27.85 -18.02 21.78
C SER A 213 28.37 -19.09 20.84
N PHE A 214 29.14 -18.69 19.84
CA PHE A 214 29.74 -19.60 18.85
C PHE A 214 31.20 -19.23 18.54
N GLY A 215 31.97 -20.21 18.07
CA GLY A 215 33.40 -20.06 17.82
C GLY A 215 34.26 -20.01 19.09
N HIS A 216 33.68 -20.34 20.24
CA HIS A 216 34.33 -20.26 21.55
C HIS A 216 34.87 -21.61 22.06
N SER A 217 34.31 -22.73 21.57
CA SER A 217 34.69 -24.09 21.99
C SER A 217 34.56 -25.08 20.83
N LEU A 218 35.13 -26.29 21.00
CA LEU A 218 34.96 -27.40 20.07
C LEU A 218 33.50 -27.85 19.96
N ALA A 219 32.71 -27.69 21.02
CA ALA A 219 31.30 -28.09 21.06
C ALA A 219 30.39 -27.14 20.26
N VAL A 220 30.74 -25.85 20.16
CA VAL A 220 29.93 -24.82 19.49
C VAL A 220 30.80 -23.96 18.58
N GLN A 221 31.22 -24.53 17.46
CA GLN A 221 32.03 -23.82 16.47
C GLN A 221 31.19 -22.88 15.60
N ARG A 222 29.97 -23.33 15.27
CA ARG A 222 29.00 -22.63 14.40
C ARG A 222 27.60 -22.84 14.95
N VAL A 223 26.71 -21.91 14.65
CA VAL A 223 25.29 -22.00 14.95
C VAL A 223 24.48 -21.89 13.67
N ALA A 224 23.31 -22.53 13.63
CA ALA A 224 22.43 -22.48 12.48
C ALA A 224 20.96 -22.44 12.88
N GLN A 225 20.16 -21.71 12.11
CA GLN A 225 18.70 -21.65 12.26
C GLN A 225 18.04 -21.98 10.93
N SER A 226 17.15 -22.97 10.92
CA SER A 226 16.32 -23.23 9.75
C SER A 226 15.09 -22.34 9.70
N PHE A 227 14.59 -22.12 8.50
CA PHE A 227 13.32 -21.46 8.23
C PHE A 227 12.73 -21.99 6.92
N SER A 228 11.40 -21.96 6.82
CA SER A 228 10.71 -22.12 5.54
C SER A 228 10.53 -20.75 4.92
N SER A 229 10.74 -20.65 3.61
CA SER A 229 10.46 -19.44 2.83
C SER A 229 8.96 -19.10 2.74
N GLY A 230 8.09 -19.95 3.28
CA GLY A 230 6.66 -19.67 3.48
C GLY A 230 5.78 -20.13 2.33
N LEU A 231 4.68 -19.41 2.06
CA LEU A 231 3.66 -19.76 1.07
C LEU A 231 4.20 -19.87 -0.37
N ALA A 232 3.42 -20.48 -1.26
CA ALA A 232 3.75 -20.61 -2.68
C ALA A 232 4.06 -19.25 -3.34
N GLY A 233 4.97 -19.24 -4.31
CA GLY A 233 5.35 -18.06 -5.10
C GLY A 233 6.80 -17.62 -4.96
N GLY A 234 7.51 -18.07 -3.91
CA GLY A 234 8.92 -17.74 -3.69
C GLY A 234 9.19 -16.24 -3.52
N TRP A 235 10.45 -15.87 -3.30
CA TRP A 235 10.90 -14.48 -3.23
C TRP A 235 12.43 -14.38 -3.29
N GLU A 236 12.95 -13.23 -3.71
CA GLU A 236 14.40 -12.99 -3.75
C GLU A 236 14.90 -12.57 -2.36
N LEU A 237 15.97 -13.20 -1.88
CA LEU A 237 16.64 -12.80 -0.65
C LEU A 237 17.17 -11.37 -0.76
N SER A 238 16.88 -10.54 0.24
CA SER A 238 17.42 -9.19 0.36
C SER A 238 18.50 -9.15 1.43
N GLU A 239 18.12 -9.49 2.66
CA GLU A 239 18.99 -9.35 3.82
C GLU A 239 18.60 -10.30 4.95
N VAL A 240 19.55 -10.54 5.85
CA VAL A 240 19.36 -11.28 7.09
C VAL A 240 19.72 -10.39 8.27
N TRP A 241 18.82 -10.29 9.23
CA TRP A 241 19.00 -9.54 10.46
C TRP A 241 19.26 -10.52 11.59
N VAL A 242 20.31 -10.30 12.36
CA VAL A 242 20.65 -11.12 13.55
C VAL A 242 21.10 -10.19 14.67
N LYS A 243 20.68 -10.50 15.91
CA LYS A 243 21.31 -9.88 17.09
C LYS A 243 22.68 -10.52 17.33
N LEU A 244 23.75 -9.77 17.12
CA LEU A 244 25.14 -10.23 17.11
C LEU A 244 26.04 -9.28 17.90
N TRP A 245 27.05 -9.82 18.59
CA TRP A 245 28.12 -9.03 19.22
C TRP A 245 29.43 -9.83 19.26
N LYS A 246 30.54 -9.14 19.54
CA LYS A 246 31.86 -9.73 19.74
C LYS A 246 32.24 -9.76 21.21
N VAL A 247 32.98 -10.79 21.60
CA VAL A 247 33.62 -10.91 22.92
C VAL A 247 35.12 -10.88 22.74
N GLY A 248 35.80 -10.07 23.56
CA GLY A 248 37.22 -9.79 23.41
C GLY A 248 37.52 -8.95 22.17
N ALA A 249 38.69 -9.20 21.55
CA ALA A 249 39.13 -8.50 20.34
C ALA A 249 39.48 -9.49 19.21
N PRO A 250 38.49 -10.22 18.63
CA PRO A 250 38.75 -11.08 17.48
C PRO A 250 39.30 -10.28 16.30
N SER A 251 40.35 -10.79 15.66
CA SER A 251 40.95 -10.20 14.45
C SER A 251 40.41 -10.78 13.15
N ASP A 252 39.49 -11.74 13.24
CA ASP A 252 38.87 -12.42 12.11
C ASP A 252 37.43 -11.92 11.85
N GLN A 253 36.66 -12.68 11.07
CA GLN A 253 35.35 -12.25 10.56
C GLN A 253 34.24 -13.19 11.02
N VAL A 254 33.01 -12.69 11.01
CA VAL A 254 31.80 -13.53 11.06
C VAL A 254 31.35 -13.81 9.65
N VAL A 255 31.22 -15.08 9.30
CA VAL A 255 30.66 -15.55 8.03
C VAL A 255 29.20 -15.90 8.25
N VAL A 256 28.31 -15.19 7.54
CA VAL A 256 26.87 -15.44 7.52
C VAL A 256 26.53 -16.09 6.20
N SER A 257 26.07 -17.33 6.23
CA SER A 257 25.78 -18.12 5.04
C SER A 257 24.32 -18.52 5.00
N LEU A 258 23.72 -18.47 3.82
CA LEU A 258 22.46 -19.15 3.54
C LEU A 258 22.76 -20.50 2.89
N CYS A 259 22.23 -21.58 3.45
CA CYS A 259 22.42 -22.93 2.95
C CYS A 259 21.09 -23.57 2.55
N ALA A 260 21.15 -24.48 1.57
CA ALA A 260 20.05 -25.40 1.29
C ALA A 260 19.87 -26.37 2.47
N ASP A 261 18.63 -26.85 2.66
CA ASP A 261 18.39 -27.96 3.56
C ASP A 261 18.93 -29.28 2.99
N GLN A 262 19.54 -30.08 3.87
CA GLN A 262 19.95 -31.44 3.59
C GLN A 262 19.40 -32.35 4.70
N ASN A 263 18.15 -32.78 4.54
CA ASN A 263 17.45 -33.67 5.47
C ASN A 263 17.36 -33.10 6.90
N GLY A 264 16.96 -31.83 7.02
CA GLY A 264 16.81 -31.17 8.32
C GLY A 264 18.13 -30.72 8.96
N LEU A 265 19.18 -30.56 8.14
CA LEU A 265 20.50 -30.02 8.52
C LEU A 265 21.00 -29.02 7.47
N PRO A 266 21.88 -28.07 7.83
CA PRO A 266 22.55 -27.20 6.86
C PRO A 266 23.38 -28.01 5.84
N GLY A 267 23.05 -27.85 4.55
CA GLY A 267 23.75 -28.47 3.42
C GLY A 267 24.62 -27.49 2.65
N THR A 268 24.49 -27.51 1.32
CA THR A 268 25.27 -26.67 0.39
C THR A 268 25.03 -25.18 0.64
N VAL A 269 26.11 -24.39 0.70
CA VAL A 269 26.03 -22.92 0.79
C VAL A 269 25.54 -22.35 -0.54
N LEU A 270 24.44 -21.59 -0.48
CA LEU A 270 23.82 -20.92 -1.62
C LEU A 270 24.31 -19.47 -1.77
N ALA A 271 24.55 -18.80 -0.65
CA ALA A 271 25.13 -17.46 -0.62
C ALA A 271 25.85 -17.23 0.71
N SER A 272 26.85 -16.36 0.74
CA SER A 272 27.61 -16.06 1.95
C SER A 272 28.13 -14.63 1.95
N VAL A 273 28.21 -14.03 3.14
CA VAL A 273 28.76 -12.70 3.38
C VAL A 273 29.66 -12.75 4.60
N SER A 274 30.82 -12.09 4.54
CA SER A 274 31.74 -11.98 5.66
C SER A 274 31.72 -10.57 6.24
N LEU A 275 31.49 -10.47 7.54
CA LEU A 275 31.44 -9.24 8.31
C LEU A 275 32.75 -9.05 9.06
N SER A 276 33.33 -7.87 8.94
CA SER A 276 34.49 -7.48 9.74
C SER A 276 34.11 -7.25 11.19
N THR A 277 35.03 -7.49 12.13
CA THR A 277 34.78 -7.19 13.55
C THR A 277 34.61 -5.70 13.83
N GLY A 278 34.98 -4.81 12.90
CA GLY A 278 34.67 -3.38 12.97
C GLY A 278 33.18 -3.07 12.83
N GLU A 279 32.42 -3.92 12.15
CA GLU A 279 30.96 -3.79 11.95
C GLU A 279 30.15 -4.35 13.12
N ILE A 280 30.82 -5.04 14.06
CA ILE A 280 30.19 -5.76 15.16
C ILE A 280 30.55 -5.08 16.49
N ALA A 281 29.53 -4.64 17.21
CA ALA A 281 29.68 -4.04 18.53
C ALA A 281 30.05 -5.08 19.61
N SER A 282 30.56 -4.60 20.75
CA SER A 282 30.86 -5.45 21.91
C SER A 282 29.62 -5.75 22.78
N GLU A 283 28.49 -5.11 22.47
CA GLU A 283 27.20 -5.33 23.13
C GLU A 283 26.17 -5.86 22.12
N PRO A 284 25.15 -6.62 22.57
CA PRO A 284 24.13 -7.19 21.68
C PRO A 284 23.42 -6.13 20.82
N GLY A 285 23.66 -6.14 19.52
CA GLY A 285 23.07 -5.18 18.57
C GLY A 285 22.49 -5.87 17.33
N TRP A 286 21.56 -5.20 16.65
CA TRP A 286 21.06 -5.65 15.35
C TRP A 286 22.10 -5.43 14.26
N VAL A 287 22.54 -6.52 13.64
CA VAL A 287 23.40 -6.49 12.45
C VAL A 287 22.58 -6.90 11.24
N LYS A 288 22.61 -6.08 10.18
CA LYS A 288 21.90 -6.32 8.92
C LYS A 288 22.90 -6.77 7.86
N VAL A 289 22.69 -7.96 7.33
CA VAL A 289 23.59 -8.60 6.36
C VAL A 289 22.93 -8.61 5.00
N PHE A 290 23.45 -7.79 4.08
CA PHE A 290 22.93 -7.67 2.72
C PHE A 290 23.58 -8.69 1.78
N PHE A 291 22.76 -9.40 1.01
CA PHE A 291 23.25 -10.34 0.00
C PHE A 291 23.27 -9.67 -1.37
N PRO A 292 24.45 -9.44 -1.99
CA PRO A 292 24.55 -8.67 -3.23
C PRO A 292 24.04 -9.45 -4.44
N GLU A 293 24.28 -10.76 -4.47
CA GLU A 293 23.82 -11.64 -5.54
C GLU A 293 22.35 -12.00 -5.37
N ALA A 294 21.60 -11.95 -6.47
CA ALA A 294 20.19 -12.30 -6.46
C ALA A 294 20.02 -13.81 -6.21
N LEU A 295 19.40 -14.15 -5.08
CA LEU A 295 19.10 -15.52 -4.72
C LEU A 295 17.59 -15.71 -4.56
N MET A 296 16.98 -16.46 -5.47
CA MET A 296 15.56 -16.79 -5.40
C MET A 296 15.34 -17.95 -4.43
N LEU A 297 14.53 -17.73 -3.41
CA LEU A 297 14.06 -18.76 -2.50
C LEU A 297 12.76 -19.36 -3.04
N THR A 298 12.74 -20.68 -3.18
CA THR A 298 11.56 -21.43 -3.60
C THR A 298 10.57 -21.48 -2.46
N GLY A 299 9.31 -21.09 -2.70
CA GLY A 299 8.22 -21.13 -1.72
C GLY A 299 8.05 -22.53 -1.12
N GLY A 300 7.82 -22.60 0.18
CA GLY A 300 7.64 -23.85 0.93
C GLY A 300 8.93 -24.64 1.20
N THR A 301 10.07 -24.23 0.63
CA THR A 301 11.36 -24.92 0.80
C THR A 301 12.05 -24.50 2.09
N MET A 302 12.69 -25.45 2.77
CA MET A 302 13.51 -25.21 3.96
C MET A 302 14.91 -24.73 3.57
N TYR A 303 15.40 -23.73 4.31
CA TYR A 303 16.74 -23.17 4.19
C TYR A 303 17.33 -22.96 5.58
N TRP A 304 18.64 -22.74 5.64
CA TRP A 304 19.39 -22.52 6.88
C TRP A 304 20.18 -21.23 6.82
N VAL A 305 20.09 -20.41 7.86
CA VAL A 305 21.09 -19.37 8.14
C VAL A 305 22.15 -19.95 9.05
N VAL A 306 23.41 -19.92 8.62
CA VAL A 306 24.58 -20.41 9.36
C VAL A 306 25.48 -19.24 9.73
N LEU A 307 25.87 -19.16 11.00
CA LEU A 307 26.85 -18.20 11.51
C LEU A 307 28.10 -18.95 11.93
N ALA A 308 29.24 -18.52 11.38
CA ALA A 308 30.54 -19.11 11.66
C ALA A 308 31.59 -18.02 11.89
N ARG A 309 32.60 -18.33 12.70
CA ARG A 309 33.82 -17.53 12.79
C ARG A 309 34.77 -17.98 11.67
N SER A 310 35.44 -17.05 10.99
CA SER A 310 36.35 -17.39 9.89
C SER A 310 37.72 -17.90 10.36
N GLY A 311 38.16 -17.53 11.57
CA GLY A 311 39.36 -18.08 12.20
C GLY A 311 39.09 -19.27 13.13
N GLY A 312 40.16 -19.79 13.73
CA GLY A 312 40.09 -20.93 14.65
C GLY A 312 39.43 -20.59 15.98
N ILE A 313 38.87 -21.58 16.66
CA ILE A 313 38.15 -21.46 17.94
C ILE A 313 38.98 -20.72 19.00
N SER A 314 38.35 -19.84 19.79
CA SER A 314 39.01 -19.18 20.93
C SER A 314 38.05 -18.94 22.09
N ALA A 315 38.46 -19.37 23.29
CA ALA A 315 37.68 -19.17 24.52
C ALA A 315 37.63 -17.71 24.99
N THR A 316 38.45 -16.81 24.43
CA THR A 316 38.54 -15.40 24.84
C THR A 316 38.17 -14.42 23.73
N GLN A 317 38.08 -14.89 22.49
CA GLN A 317 37.79 -14.08 21.30
C GLN A 317 36.76 -14.81 20.44
N TYR A 318 35.48 -14.47 20.61
CA TYR A 318 34.39 -15.18 19.95
C TYR A 318 33.19 -14.26 19.73
N PHE A 319 32.08 -14.82 19.24
CA PHE A 319 30.88 -14.05 18.91
C PHE A 319 29.67 -14.59 19.66
N GLY A 320 28.76 -13.68 20.01
CA GLY A 320 27.52 -13.98 20.71
C GLY A 320 26.29 -13.66 19.88
N VAL A 321 25.21 -14.40 20.11
CA VAL A 321 23.90 -14.23 19.46
C VAL A 321 22.77 -14.31 20.48
N ARG A 322 21.61 -13.71 20.16
CA ARG A 322 20.40 -13.92 20.96
C ARG A 322 19.61 -15.12 20.47
N ARG A 323 19.07 -15.87 21.43
CA ARG A 323 18.29 -17.08 21.21
C ARG A 323 17.03 -17.06 22.06
N GLU A 324 15.89 -17.31 21.45
CA GLU A 324 14.60 -17.49 22.12
C GLU A 324 14.39 -18.97 22.45
N GLU A 325 13.93 -19.29 23.66
CA GLU A 325 13.65 -20.68 24.07
C GLU A 325 12.29 -21.15 23.53
N ASP A 326 11.36 -20.22 23.33
CA ASP A 326 10.09 -20.47 22.64
C ASP A 326 10.29 -20.64 21.12
N ALA A 327 9.69 -21.68 20.55
CA ALA A 327 9.75 -21.95 19.11
C ALA A 327 8.91 -20.94 18.29
N ARG A 328 9.41 -19.71 18.10
CA ARG A 328 8.70 -18.60 17.42
C ARG A 328 8.84 -18.58 15.88
N ILE A 329 9.60 -19.49 15.29
CA ILE A 329 9.80 -19.61 13.84
C ILE A 329 9.11 -20.92 13.42
N PRO A 330 7.98 -20.88 12.69
CA PRO A 330 7.26 -22.08 12.30
C PRO A 330 8.16 -23.07 11.54
N SER A 331 8.17 -24.32 11.99
CA SER A 331 9.00 -25.40 11.44
C SER A 331 10.51 -25.12 11.42
N GLY A 332 10.95 -24.12 12.18
CA GLY A 332 12.36 -23.82 12.40
C GLY A 332 13.01 -24.80 13.38
N ALA A 333 14.33 -24.91 13.28
CA ALA A 333 15.16 -25.68 14.18
C ALA A 333 16.51 -24.96 14.36
N PHE A 334 17.02 -24.99 15.58
CA PHE A 334 18.34 -24.48 15.91
C PHE A 334 19.34 -25.64 16.05
N LYS A 335 20.52 -25.48 15.45
CA LYS A 335 21.60 -26.49 15.47
C LYS A 335 22.93 -25.85 15.80
N VAL A 336 23.80 -26.62 16.43
CA VAL A 336 25.21 -26.25 16.67
C VAL A 336 26.13 -27.25 15.98
N PHE A 337 27.24 -26.76 15.43
CA PHE A 337 28.26 -27.62 14.82
C PHE A 337 29.39 -27.85 15.81
N ASN A 338 29.66 -29.13 16.12
CA ASN A 338 30.67 -29.54 17.11
C ASN A 338 32.03 -29.93 16.49
N GLY A 339 32.27 -29.53 15.23
CA GLY A 339 33.46 -29.90 14.47
C GLY A 339 33.28 -31.12 13.55
N THR A 340 32.30 -31.97 13.84
CA THR A 340 32.04 -33.18 13.05
C THR A 340 30.62 -33.23 12.50
N THR A 341 29.62 -32.85 13.30
CA THR A 341 28.22 -32.94 12.92
C THR A 341 27.39 -31.80 13.51
N TRP A 342 26.23 -31.57 12.91
CA TRP A 342 25.20 -30.67 13.42
C TRP A 342 24.35 -31.41 14.46
N VAL A 343 24.33 -30.88 15.68
CA VAL A 343 23.56 -31.45 16.79
C VAL A 343 22.51 -30.47 17.30
N ASN A 344 21.46 -30.98 17.95
CA ASN A 344 20.56 -30.15 18.74
C ASN A 344 21.31 -29.64 19.97
N GLU A 345 20.97 -28.44 20.42
CA GLU A 345 21.30 -28.06 21.80
C GLU A 345 20.38 -28.74 22.81
N VAL A 346 20.84 -28.79 24.07
CA VAL A 346 20.13 -29.40 25.19
C VAL A 346 18.78 -28.73 25.45
N ALA A 347 18.76 -27.40 25.48
CA ALA A 347 17.52 -26.64 25.43
C ALA A 347 17.10 -26.51 23.96
N PRO A 348 15.80 -26.62 23.60
CA PRO A 348 15.30 -26.16 22.30
C PRO A 348 15.26 -24.63 22.25
N GLY A 349 15.16 -24.07 21.05
CA GLY A 349 15.02 -22.63 20.87
C GLY A 349 15.34 -22.20 19.45
N HIS A 350 15.17 -20.92 19.14
CA HIS A 350 15.47 -20.32 17.84
C HIS A 350 16.37 -19.10 17.96
N LEU A 351 17.22 -18.86 16.95
CA LEU A 351 17.92 -17.58 16.85
C LEU A 351 16.91 -16.43 16.80
N VAL A 352 17.23 -15.31 17.45
CA VAL A 352 16.50 -14.05 17.28
C VAL A 352 16.99 -13.41 15.99
N MET A 353 16.23 -13.61 14.91
CA MET A 353 16.62 -13.21 13.56
C MET A 353 15.42 -12.85 12.67
N GLY A 354 15.71 -12.25 11.52
CA GLY A 354 14.76 -12.03 10.44
C GLY A 354 15.42 -12.22 9.09
N VAL A 355 14.83 -13.01 8.21
CA VAL A 355 15.20 -13.11 6.79
C VAL A 355 14.20 -12.31 6.00
N LEU A 356 14.67 -11.31 5.25
CA LEU A 356 13.82 -10.41 4.48
C LEU A 356 14.01 -10.65 3.00
N GLY A 357 12.87 -10.67 2.29
CA GLY A 357 12.78 -10.78 0.85
C GLY A 357 12.47 -9.46 0.18
N ARG A 358 12.84 -9.36 -1.09
CA ARG A 358 12.52 -8.24 -1.96
C ARG A 358 11.88 -8.69 -3.27
N GLN A 359 11.16 -7.79 -3.90
CA GLN A 359 10.59 -7.97 -5.24
C GLN A 359 10.60 -6.63 -5.98
N GLU A 360 10.59 -6.68 -7.30
CA GLU A 360 10.41 -5.51 -8.16
C GLU A 360 9.18 -4.68 -7.72
N SER A 361 9.32 -3.36 -7.60
CA SER A 361 8.32 -2.50 -6.95
C SER A 361 7.03 -2.34 -7.76
N THR A 362 7.11 -2.38 -9.10
CA THR A 362 5.92 -2.33 -9.97
C THR A 362 5.17 -3.66 -10.03
N GLU A 363 5.84 -4.80 -9.83
CA GLU A 363 5.19 -6.10 -9.61
C GLU A 363 4.42 -6.11 -8.29
N GLN A 364 5.02 -5.60 -7.20
CA GLN A 364 4.31 -5.41 -5.94
C GLN A 364 3.11 -4.47 -6.12
N LEU A 365 3.28 -3.36 -6.85
CA LEU A 365 2.19 -2.42 -7.12
C LEU A 365 1.06 -3.10 -7.88
N ALA A 366 1.36 -3.90 -8.90
CA ALA A 366 0.36 -4.65 -9.65
C ALA A 366 -0.41 -5.65 -8.78
N ALA A 367 0.26 -6.29 -7.82
CA ALA A 367 -0.39 -7.16 -6.84
C ALA A 367 -1.34 -6.37 -5.91
N VAL A 368 -0.85 -5.25 -5.35
CA VAL A 368 -1.61 -4.38 -4.43
C VAL A 368 -2.85 -3.80 -5.12
N ALA A 369 -2.69 -3.29 -6.34
CA ALA A 369 -3.76 -2.68 -7.12
C ALA A 369 -4.58 -3.70 -7.94
N GLY A 370 -4.26 -4.98 -7.88
CA GLY A 370 -5.01 -6.04 -8.54
C GLY A 370 -6.35 -6.34 -7.85
N ALA A 371 -7.18 -7.17 -8.49
CA ALA A 371 -8.51 -7.54 -7.99
C ALA A 371 -8.47 -8.23 -6.61
N ALA A 372 -7.43 -9.04 -6.34
CA ALA A 372 -7.23 -9.68 -5.04
C ALA A 372 -6.84 -8.69 -3.94
N GLY A 373 -6.20 -7.57 -4.31
CA GLY A 373 -5.86 -6.45 -3.43
C GLY A 373 -6.93 -5.35 -3.42
N GLY A 374 -6.52 -4.08 -3.51
CA GLY A 374 -7.41 -2.93 -3.47
C GLY A 374 -8.25 -2.72 -4.74
N GLY A 375 -7.83 -3.27 -5.88
CA GLY A 375 -8.42 -3.00 -7.20
C GLY A 375 -9.66 -3.81 -7.55
N GLN A 376 -10.54 -4.06 -6.57
CA GLN A 376 -11.73 -4.92 -6.74
C GLN A 376 -12.71 -4.48 -7.84
N PHE A 377 -12.62 -3.23 -8.32
CA PHE A 377 -13.45 -2.67 -9.41
C PHE A 377 -12.66 -2.36 -10.68
N LEU A 378 -11.34 -2.55 -10.65
CA LEU A 378 -10.47 -2.36 -11.79
C LEU A 378 -10.50 -3.62 -12.67
N ARG A 379 -10.35 -3.43 -13.98
CA ARG A 379 -10.24 -4.52 -14.94
C ARG A 379 -8.82 -5.08 -15.04
N GLY A 380 -7.83 -4.35 -14.51
CA GLY A 380 -6.45 -4.80 -14.45
C GLY A 380 -5.48 -3.67 -14.12
N VAL A 381 -4.20 -4.04 -14.04
CA VAL A 381 -3.08 -3.12 -13.88
C VAL A 381 -2.15 -3.32 -15.08
N ARG A 382 -1.72 -2.22 -15.68
CA ARG A 382 -0.83 -2.21 -16.84
C ARG A 382 0.41 -1.40 -16.50
N ILE A 383 1.51 -2.11 -16.31
CA ILE A 383 2.84 -1.53 -16.10
C ILE A 383 3.47 -1.29 -17.47
N ARG A 384 3.72 -0.03 -17.85
CA ARG A 384 4.39 0.27 -19.14
C ARG A 384 5.86 -0.10 -19.14
N GLN A 385 6.51 0.02 -17.98
CA GLN A 385 7.90 -0.33 -17.78
C GLN A 385 8.13 -0.66 -16.30
N ALA A 386 8.91 -1.70 -16.03
CA ALA A 386 9.38 -1.99 -14.69
C ALA A 386 10.18 -0.80 -14.13
N SER A 387 10.09 -0.57 -12.81
CA SER A 387 10.87 0.49 -12.16
C SER A 387 12.36 0.15 -12.15
N GLY A 388 12.71 -1.14 -12.13
CA GLY A 388 14.09 -1.58 -11.87
C GLY A 388 14.51 -1.39 -10.40
N VAL A 389 13.60 -0.97 -9.53
CA VAL A 389 13.80 -0.83 -8.08
C VAL A 389 13.18 -2.03 -7.39
N LYS A 390 13.94 -2.68 -6.50
CA LYS A 390 13.43 -3.77 -5.65
C LYS A 390 13.14 -3.23 -4.26
N ALA A 391 11.94 -3.51 -3.76
CA ALA A 391 11.50 -3.14 -2.42
C ALA A 391 11.32 -4.39 -1.56
N HIS A 392 11.37 -4.25 -0.24
CA HIS A 392 10.99 -5.35 0.67
C HIS A 392 9.59 -5.85 0.31
N LEU A 393 9.38 -7.16 0.34
CA LEU A 393 8.12 -7.77 -0.08
C LEU A 393 7.10 -7.80 1.07
N PHE A 394 7.55 -8.14 2.29
CA PHE A 394 6.66 -8.29 3.43
C PHE A 394 5.87 -7.01 3.75
N ARG A 395 4.57 -7.15 3.99
CA ARG A 395 3.67 -6.10 4.47
C ARG A 395 2.79 -6.63 5.59
N ALA A 396 2.87 -5.98 6.75
CA ALA A 396 2.13 -6.38 7.94
C ALA A 396 0.62 -6.05 7.90
N GLY A 397 0.08 -5.45 6.84
CA GLY A 397 -1.32 -5.00 6.83
C GLY A 397 -1.58 -3.70 7.58
N LYS A 398 -0.55 -2.84 7.70
CA LYS A 398 -0.68 -1.55 8.42
C LYS A 398 -1.48 -0.52 7.61
N TRP A 399 -1.24 -0.48 6.30
CA TRP A 399 -1.73 0.57 5.41
C TRP A 399 -2.81 0.01 4.46
N ASN A 400 -3.64 0.90 3.95
CA ASN A 400 -4.57 0.54 2.88
C ASN A 400 -3.83 0.41 1.53
N ALA A 401 -4.45 -0.27 0.56
CA ALA A 401 -3.82 -0.52 -0.72
C ALA A 401 -3.51 0.77 -1.51
N LEU A 402 -4.28 1.85 -1.33
CA LEU A 402 -3.96 3.15 -1.93
C LEU A 402 -2.65 3.72 -1.37
N GLU A 403 -2.47 3.69 -0.05
CA GLU A 403 -1.25 4.16 0.61
C GLU A 403 -0.03 3.33 0.19
N GLU A 404 -0.17 2.01 0.11
CA GLU A 404 0.91 1.14 -0.38
C GLU A 404 1.26 1.41 -1.85
N VAL A 405 0.26 1.61 -2.71
CA VAL A 405 0.50 2.01 -4.11
C VAL A 405 1.25 3.35 -4.17
N CYS A 406 0.82 4.36 -3.42
CA CYS A 406 1.50 5.66 -3.39
C CYS A 406 2.96 5.54 -2.91
N ARG A 407 3.22 4.72 -1.88
CA ARG A 407 4.59 4.47 -1.38
C ARG A 407 5.47 3.79 -2.44
N LEU A 408 4.92 2.82 -3.18
CA LEU A 408 5.64 2.15 -4.26
C LEU A 408 5.91 3.08 -5.45
N LEU A 409 4.98 3.99 -5.77
CA LEU A 409 5.18 5.02 -6.80
C LEU A 409 6.28 6.02 -6.43
N GLN A 410 6.34 6.41 -5.15
CA GLN A 410 7.37 7.32 -4.60
C GLN A 410 8.79 6.76 -4.68
N MET A 411 8.96 5.44 -4.75
CA MET A 411 10.28 4.82 -4.96
C MET A 411 10.88 5.16 -6.32
N GLY A 412 10.06 5.55 -7.29
CA GLY A 412 10.50 5.91 -8.64
C GLY A 412 11.10 4.72 -9.39
N THR A 413 11.89 5.04 -10.42
CA THR A 413 12.66 4.06 -11.20
C THR A 413 14.13 4.06 -10.77
N ALA A 414 14.90 3.07 -11.22
CA ALA A 414 16.34 3.02 -10.99
C ALA A 414 17.10 4.23 -11.57
N GLY A 415 16.51 4.94 -12.55
CA GLY A 415 17.02 6.21 -13.08
C GLY A 415 16.65 7.44 -12.23
N GLY A 416 15.89 7.27 -11.16
CA GLY A 416 15.45 8.35 -10.26
C GLY A 416 14.17 9.06 -10.69
N GLU A 417 13.55 8.67 -11.81
CA GLU A 417 12.29 9.27 -12.27
C GLU A 417 11.11 8.83 -11.40
N ARG A 418 10.18 9.75 -11.12
CA ARG A 418 8.94 9.44 -10.41
C ARG A 418 8.03 8.55 -11.27
N LEU A 419 7.35 7.60 -10.64
CA LEU A 419 6.28 6.83 -11.27
C LEU A 419 4.93 7.51 -11.05
N LEU A 420 4.03 7.37 -12.01
CA LEU A 420 2.64 7.82 -11.95
C LEU A 420 1.72 6.64 -12.21
N ALA A 421 0.55 6.65 -11.57
CA ALA A 421 -0.51 5.69 -11.83
C ALA A 421 -1.82 6.41 -12.10
N ARG A 422 -2.53 6.05 -13.18
CA ARG A 422 -3.82 6.65 -13.55
C ARG A 422 -4.79 5.58 -14.00
N VAL A 423 -6.05 5.69 -13.58
CA VAL A 423 -7.09 4.78 -14.07
C VAL A 423 -7.61 5.34 -15.38
N ASN A 424 -7.61 4.56 -16.46
CA ASN A 424 -8.18 4.97 -17.75
C ASN A 424 -9.71 4.70 -17.81
N PRO A 425 -10.44 5.16 -18.87
CA PRO A 425 -11.88 4.92 -19.00
C PRO A 425 -12.29 3.45 -18.93
N GLU A 426 -11.42 2.53 -19.37
CA GLU A 426 -11.64 1.08 -19.30
C GLU A 426 -11.42 0.47 -17.91
N ARG A 427 -11.22 1.31 -16.87
CA ARG A 427 -10.92 0.91 -15.48
C ARG A 427 -9.64 0.09 -15.35
N VAL A 428 -8.64 0.34 -16.18
CA VAL A 428 -7.29 -0.21 -16.05
C VAL A 428 -6.39 0.82 -15.39
N LEU A 429 -5.71 0.44 -14.31
CA LEU A 429 -4.67 1.27 -13.71
C LEU A 429 -3.42 1.20 -14.58
N VAL A 430 -3.05 2.30 -15.22
CA VAL A 430 -1.84 2.42 -16.03
C VAL A 430 -0.75 3.04 -15.19
N VAL A 431 0.37 2.33 -15.05
CA VAL A 431 1.57 2.81 -14.36
C VAL A 431 2.65 3.11 -15.38
N GLU A 432 3.19 4.31 -15.32
CA GLU A 432 4.21 4.80 -16.24
C GLU A 432 5.16 5.78 -15.57
N LYS A 433 6.29 6.03 -16.21
CA LYS A 433 7.23 7.06 -15.77
C LYS A 433 6.61 8.44 -15.97
N ARG A 434 6.85 9.34 -15.02
CA ARG A 434 6.56 10.77 -15.24
C ARG A 434 7.41 11.25 -16.42
N PRO A 435 6.80 11.91 -17.44
CA PRO A 435 7.56 12.51 -18.52
C PRO A 435 8.59 13.52 -17.98
N GLY A 436 9.70 13.72 -18.69
CA GLY A 436 10.70 14.73 -18.33
C GLY A 436 10.26 16.16 -18.69
N PRO A 437 10.81 17.20 -18.02
CA PRO A 437 10.47 18.61 -18.28
C PRO A 437 10.83 19.09 -19.69
N GLU A 438 11.71 18.37 -20.40
CA GLU A 438 12.07 18.61 -21.79
C GLU A 438 10.97 18.23 -22.80
N GLN A 439 9.88 17.61 -22.32
CA GLN A 439 8.74 17.18 -23.14
C GLN A 439 7.43 17.90 -22.76
N PRO A 440 7.37 19.25 -22.80
CA PRO A 440 6.12 19.96 -22.58
C PRO A 440 5.12 19.59 -23.68
N THR A 441 3.85 19.50 -23.32
CA THR A 441 2.76 19.27 -24.28
C THR A 441 1.69 20.36 -24.23
N LEU A 442 1.82 21.28 -23.28
CA LEU A 442 0.89 22.36 -22.98
C LEU A 442 1.62 23.70 -22.85
N ARG A 443 0.84 24.78 -22.86
CA ARG A 443 1.28 26.15 -22.58
C ARG A 443 0.23 26.82 -21.69
N ILE A 444 0.69 27.62 -20.73
CA ILE A 444 -0.15 28.51 -19.93
C ILE A 444 0.04 29.93 -20.46
N LEU A 445 -1.03 30.53 -20.98
CA LEU A 445 -1.03 31.90 -21.49
C LEU A 445 -1.01 32.92 -20.34
N PRO A 446 -0.66 34.19 -20.57
CA PRO A 446 -0.61 35.21 -19.51
C PRO A 446 -1.94 35.43 -18.78
N GLY A 447 -3.07 35.09 -19.43
CA GLY A 447 -4.41 35.11 -18.81
C GLY A 447 -4.74 33.87 -17.96
N GLY A 448 -3.80 32.95 -17.75
CA GLY A 448 -3.99 31.70 -17.03
C GLY A 448 -4.67 30.57 -17.82
N GLU A 449 -5.01 30.81 -19.09
CA GLU A 449 -5.62 29.81 -19.97
C GLU A 449 -4.60 28.74 -20.37
N VAL A 450 -4.96 27.46 -20.20
CA VAL A 450 -4.12 26.33 -20.60
C VAL A 450 -4.50 25.86 -22.01
N VAL A 451 -3.52 25.83 -22.90
CA VAL A 451 -3.67 25.48 -24.31
C VAL A 451 -2.62 24.43 -24.71
N HIS A 452 -2.81 23.78 -25.86
CA HIS A 452 -1.76 22.99 -26.48
C HIS A 452 -0.59 23.87 -26.91
N LEU A 453 0.59 23.27 -27.13
CA LEU A 453 1.76 24.00 -27.63
C LEU A 453 1.52 24.75 -28.95
N ASN A 454 0.61 24.26 -29.80
CA ASN A 454 0.22 24.89 -31.06
C ASN A 454 -0.82 26.02 -30.89
N GLY A 455 -1.18 26.39 -29.65
CA GLY A 455 -2.18 27.42 -29.34
C GLY A 455 -3.63 26.95 -29.40
N ARG A 456 -3.89 25.69 -29.76
CA ARG A 456 -5.25 25.12 -29.73
C ARG A 456 -5.75 25.06 -28.29
N ARG A 457 -6.99 25.50 -28.05
CA ARG A 457 -7.64 25.35 -26.74
C ARG A 457 -7.80 23.87 -26.38
N LEU A 458 -7.64 23.55 -25.10
CA LEU A 458 -8.01 22.23 -24.59
C LEU A 458 -9.51 22.03 -24.79
N LEU A 459 -9.89 20.85 -25.28
CA LEU A 459 -11.30 20.47 -25.29
C LEU A 459 -11.78 20.32 -23.84
N PRO A 460 -13.08 20.53 -23.55
CA PRO A 460 -13.61 20.46 -22.18
C PRO A 460 -13.19 19.19 -21.43
N GLY A 461 -13.14 18.04 -22.11
CA GLY A 461 -12.75 16.75 -21.52
C GLY A 461 -11.27 16.40 -21.53
N GLU A 462 -10.40 17.24 -22.10
CA GLU A 462 -8.97 16.98 -22.11
C GLU A 462 -8.34 17.32 -20.75
N ASN A 463 -7.95 16.28 -20.01
CA ASN A 463 -7.29 16.43 -18.71
C ASN A 463 -5.86 17.01 -18.86
N PRO A 464 -5.56 18.20 -18.30
CA PRO A 464 -4.21 18.74 -18.31
C PRO A 464 -3.33 18.22 -17.16
N ALA A 465 -3.90 17.60 -16.13
CA ALA A 465 -3.13 17.11 -14.97
C ALA A 465 -2.15 15.98 -15.34
N GLY A 466 -0.97 16.05 -14.76
CA GLY A 466 0.22 15.25 -14.99
C GLY A 466 0.85 15.42 -16.36
N ARG A 467 0.85 16.66 -16.88
CA ARG A 467 1.52 17.08 -18.12
C ARG A 467 2.37 18.32 -17.85
N TRP A 468 3.48 18.44 -18.55
CA TRP A 468 4.32 19.64 -18.52
C TRP A 468 3.75 20.75 -19.39
N ALA A 469 3.79 21.98 -18.86
CA ALA A 469 3.34 23.19 -19.54
C ALA A 469 4.43 24.27 -19.55
N VAL A 470 4.59 24.95 -20.68
CA VAL A 470 5.42 26.15 -20.80
C VAL A 470 4.64 27.35 -20.25
N LEU A 471 5.25 28.15 -19.38
CA LEU A 471 4.72 29.44 -18.94
C LEU A 471 5.05 30.52 -19.98
N ASP A 472 4.02 31.17 -20.51
CA ASP A 472 4.18 32.22 -21.50
C ASP A 472 4.35 33.59 -20.82
N HIS A 473 5.38 34.34 -21.23
CA HIS A 473 5.63 35.74 -20.87
C HIS A 473 5.62 36.14 -19.38
N LEU A 474 5.89 35.24 -18.44
CA LEU A 474 6.15 35.63 -17.03
C LEU A 474 7.48 36.40 -16.93
N VAL A 475 7.46 37.51 -16.17
CA VAL A 475 8.62 38.36 -15.89
C VAL A 475 9.75 37.48 -15.37
N ARG A 476 10.80 37.33 -16.16
CA ARG A 476 12.00 36.60 -15.77
C ARG A 476 12.61 37.31 -14.56
N MET A 477 12.81 36.60 -13.46
CA MET A 477 13.82 37.02 -12.48
C MET A 477 15.14 37.17 -13.23
N GLU A 478 15.75 38.35 -13.16
CA GLU A 478 16.99 38.68 -13.86
C GLU A 478 18.05 37.59 -13.63
N GLY A 479 18.62 37.03 -14.71
CA GLY A 479 19.75 36.11 -14.65
C GLY A 479 19.61 34.78 -15.40
N LYS A 480 18.42 34.35 -15.82
CA LYS A 480 18.23 33.16 -16.68
C LYS A 480 17.68 33.55 -18.06
N VAL A 481 18.57 33.97 -18.95
CA VAL A 481 18.23 34.26 -20.35
C VAL A 481 18.22 32.94 -21.13
N GLY A 482 17.05 32.52 -21.65
CA GLY A 482 16.98 31.62 -22.81
C GLY A 482 16.07 30.40 -22.73
N ALA A 483 15.68 29.90 -21.54
CA ALA A 483 14.78 28.74 -21.43
C ALA A 483 13.35 29.17 -21.07
N PRO A 484 12.30 28.61 -21.70
CA PRO A 484 10.94 28.72 -21.19
C PRO A 484 10.87 28.12 -19.78
N GLU A 485 10.17 28.80 -18.87
CA GLU A 485 9.88 28.22 -17.55
C GLU A 485 8.84 27.11 -17.75
N VAL A 486 9.20 25.88 -17.41
CA VAL A 486 8.36 24.69 -17.60
C VAL A 486 7.89 24.23 -16.23
N VAL A 487 6.58 24.15 -16.05
CA VAL A 487 5.93 23.73 -14.81
C VAL A 487 5.15 22.45 -15.01
N TYR A 488 5.03 21.65 -13.96
CA TYR A 488 4.30 20.39 -14.05
C TYR A 488 2.93 20.53 -13.41
N LEU A 489 1.88 20.29 -14.19
CA LEU A 489 0.50 20.43 -13.71
C LEU A 489 0.15 19.23 -12.83
N THR A 490 -0.01 19.41 -11.52
CA THR A 490 -0.32 18.32 -10.58
C THR A 490 -1.83 18.11 -10.41
N ARG A 491 -2.63 19.16 -10.62
CA ARG A 491 -4.09 19.12 -10.47
C ARG A 491 -4.78 19.99 -11.51
N ALA A 492 -5.98 19.57 -11.90
CA ALA A 492 -6.89 20.35 -12.73
C ALA A 492 -8.29 20.36 -12.13
N GLU A 493 -8.99 21.48 -12.26
CA GLU A 493 -10.38 21.64 -11.86
C GLU A 493 -11.14 22.36 -12.98
N TRP A 494 -12.21 21.72 -13.46
CA TRP A 494 -13.20 22.35 -14.31
C TRP A 494 -14.39 22.80 -13.46
N ARG A 495 -14.80 24.07 -13.63
CA ARG A 495 -15.99 24.66 -12.99
C ARG A 495 -16.48 25.85 -13.82
N ASP A 496 -17.80 25.96 -14.03
CA ASP A 496 -18.45 27.09 -14.71
C ASP A 496 -17.82 27.45 -16.07
N ASN A 497 -17.48 26.44 -16.87
CA ASN A 497 -16.80 26.55 -18.17
C ASN A 497 -15.34 27.04 -18.15
N GLY A 498 -14.73 27.19 -16.97
CA GLY A 498 -13.30 27.47 -16.81
C GLY A 498 -12.52 26.25 -16.33
N VAL A 499 -11.25 26.16 -16.73
CA VAL A 499 -10.28 25.19 -16.16
C VAL A 499 -9.26 25.96 -15.34
N ARG A 500 -9.03 25.51 -14.11
CA ARG A 500 -7.96 25.97 -13.23
C ARG A 500 -6.98 24.84 -13.01
N VAL A 501 -5.69 25.18 -12.93
CA VAL A 501 -4.63 24.20 -12.71
C VAL A 501 -3.77 24.59 -11.52
N SER A 502 -3.22 23.59 -10.86
CA SER A 502 -2.16 23.74 -9.86
C SER A 502 -0.90 23.08 -10.41
N TRP A 503 0.25 23.65 -10.11
CA TRP A 503 1.54 23.18 -10.62
C TRP A 503 2.63 23.27 -9.57
N GLU A 504 3.72 22.53 -9.81
CA GLU A 504 4.98 22.57 -9.07
C GLU A 504 6.16 22.92 -9.99
#